data_AF-A0A3N5NYY8-F1
#
_entry.id   AF-A0A3N5NYY8-F1
#
_cell.length_a   1.000
_cell.length_b   1.000
_cell.length_c   1.000
_cell.angle_alpha   90.00
_cell.angle_beta   90.00
_cell.angle_gamma   90.00
#
_symmetry.space_group_name_H-M   'P 1'
#
loop_
_entity.id
_entity.type
_entity.pdbx_description
1 polymer ?
#
loop_
_entity_poly.entity_id
_entity_poly.type
_entity_poly.pdbx_seq_one_letter_code
_entity_poly.pdbx_strand_id
1 'polypeptide(L)'
;MLSRRELIAGGAAVHMAAGDGAAAQRDDDNSRELYSIRDALIALRQDHTVVTPTVNELRTQQRNFFRLNQRFPQCIDVGIRVWERMQDWHIAHLRPLTIQRTSDGHWQMDFIMSVIVLKYELPENEIGQAYDR
;
A
#
# COMPACT_ATOMS: atom_id res chain seq x y z
N MET A 1 5.15 -1.18 55.66
CA MET A 1 5.77 -1.60 54.38
C MET A 1 5.48 -3.07 54.20
N LEU A 2 4.58 -3.42 53.27
CA LEU A 2 4.16 -4.80 53.01
C LEU A 2 5.24 -5.52 52.19
N SER A 3 5.63 -6.72 52.64
CA SER A 3 6.68 -7.50 51.99
C SER A 3 6.14 -8.21 50.75
N ARG A 4 6.93 -8.25 49.67
CA ARG A 4 6.58 -8.90 48.38
C ARG A 4 6.15 -10.37 48.53
N ARG A 5 6.51 -11.02 49.64
CA ARG A 5 6.14 -12.41 49.94
C ARG A 5 4.70 -12.55 50.47
N GLU A 6 4.15 -11.51 51.08
CA GLU A 6 2.75 -11.48 51.55
C GLU A 6 1.77 -11.15 50.41
N LEU A 7 2.23 -10.43 49.38
CA LEU A 7 1.45 -10.18 48.16
C LEU A 7 1.23 -11.45 47.32
N ILE A 8 2.13 -12.43 47.41
CA ILE A 8 2.05 -13.70 46.66
C ILE A 8 1.23 -14.76 47.42
N ALA A 9 1.18 -14.67 48.76
CA ALA A 9 0.41 -15.60 49.58
C ALA A 9 -1.11 -15.32 49.59
N GLY A 10 -1.55 -14.11 49.22
CA GLY A 10 -2.97 -13.74 49.14
C GLY A 10 -3.67 -14.15 47.84
N GLY A 11 -2.94 -14.60 46.82
CA GLY A 11 -3.49 -14.88 45.48
C GLY A 11 -3.92 -16.34 45.23
N ALA A 12 -3.61 -17.27 46.13
CA ALA A 12 -3.69 -18.71 45.85
C ALA A 12 -4.91 -19.44 46.47
N ALA A 13 -5.90 -18.73 47.01
CA ALA A 13 -7.03 -19.34 47.74
C ALA A 13 -8.43 -19.04 47.16
N VAL A 14 -8.56 -18.61 45.89
CA VAL A 14 -9.88 -18.34 45.26
C VAL A 14 -10.23 -19.33 44.14
N HIS A 15 -9.40 -20.35 43.90
CA HIS A 15 -9.76 -21.44 43.01
C HIS A 15 -10.45 -22.55 43.78
N MET A 16 -11.79 -22.48 43.94
CA MET A 16 -12.71 -23.64 43.93
C MET A 16 -14.17 -23.15 44.01
N ALA A 17 -14.67 -22.48 42.95
CA ALA A 17 -16.10 -22.42 42.57
C ALA A 17 -16.35 -21.42 41.43
N ALA A 18 -15.93 -21.72 40.19
CA ALA A 18 -16.41 -21.07 38.96
C ALA A 18 -15.86 -21.79 37.71
N GLY A 19 -16.10 -23.10 37.60
CA GLY A 19 -15.65 -23.91 36.47
C GLY A 19 -16.77 -24.07 35.44
N ASP A 20 -16.86 -23.13 34.50
CA ASP A 20 -17.18 -23.34 33.07
C ASP A 20 -17.31 -21.99 32.35
N GLY A 21 -18.05 -21.06 32.96
CA GLY A 21 -18.32 -19.74 32.36
C GLY A 21 -17.09 -18.85 32.21
N ALA A 22 -16.13 -18.90 33.14
CA ALA A 22 -14.92 -18.08 33.07
C ALA A 22 -13.88 -18.60 32.05
N ALA A 23 -13.91 -19.89 31.72
CA ALA A 23 -13.07 -20.47 30.67
C ALA A 23 -13.68 -20.19 29.29
N ALA A 24 -15.00 -20.41 29.14
CA ALA A 24 -15.74 -20.08 27.92
C ALA A 24 -15.70 -18.58 27.59
N GLN A 25 -15.87 -17.71 28.59
CA GLN A 25 -15.78 -16.25 28.40
C GLN A 25 -14.40 -15.78 27.95
N ARG A 26 -13.32 -16.38 28.50
CA ARG A 26 -11.95 -16.07 28.06
C ARG A 26 -11.67 -16.57 26.65
N ASP A 27 -12.24 -17.72 26.27
CA ASP A 27 -12.08 -18.26 24.93
C ASP A 27 -12.82 -17.41 23.89
N ASP A 28 -14.02 -16.92 24.22
CA ASP A 28 -14.80 -15.99 23.39
C ASP A 28 -14.11 -14.62 23.24
N ASP A 29 -13.54 -14.07 24.31
CA ASP A 29 -12.82 -12.79 24.26
C ASP A 29 -11.51 -12.92 23.47
N ASN A 30 -10.76 -14.00 23.68
CA ASN A 30 -9.55 -14.30 22.91
C ASN A 30 -9.86 -14.52 21.42
N SER A 31 -10.96 -15.21 21.12
CA SER A 31 -11.46 -15.39 19.75
C SER A 31 -11.73 -14.04 19.07
N ARG A 32 -12.42 -13.12 19.77
CA ARG A 32 -12.72 -11.78 19.25
C ARG A 32 -11.46 -10.94 19.02
N GLU A 33 -10.50 -10.98 19.94
CA GLU A 33 -9.23 -10.29 19.77
C GLU A 33 -8.47 -10.81 18.54
N LEU A 34 -8.40 -12.13 18.35
CA LEU A 34 -7.76 -12.73 17.18
C LEU A 34 -8.46 -12.36 15.87
N TYR A 35 -9.79 -12.28 15.85
CA TYR A 35 -10.52 -11.80 14.68
C TYR A 35 -10.22 -10.32 14.40
N SER A 36 -10.16 -9.46 15.43
CA SER A 36 -9.83 -8.04 15.25
C SER A 36 -8.41 -7.83 14.70
N ILE A 37 -7.45 -8.64 15.15
CA ILE A 37 -6.06 -8.62 14.65
C ILE A 37 -6.03 -9.10 13.21
N ARG A 38 -6.76 -10.18 12.87
CA ARG A 38 -6.87 -10.68 11.50
C ARG A 38 -7.44 -9.61 10.56
N ASP A 39 -8.51 -8.94 10.96
CA ASP A 39 -9.17 -7.93 10.15
C ASP A 39 -8.26 -6.70 9.96
N ALA A 40 -7.56 -6.27 11.01
CA ALA A 40 -6.53 -5.23 10.92
C ALA A 40 -5.38 -5.62 9.99
N LEU A 41 -4.91 -6.88 10.02
CA LEU A 41 -3.89 -7.38 9.10
C LEU A 41 -4.38 -7.44 7.65
N ILE A 42 -5.64 -7.80 7.41
CA ILE A 42 -6.24 -7.78 6.08
C ILE A 42 -6.32 -6.35 5.54
N ALA A 43 -6.76 -5.39 6.37
CA ALA A 43 -6.81 -3.97 6.01
C ALA A 43 -5.42 -3.42 5.67
N LEU A 44 -4.41 -3.67 6.53
CA LEU A 44 -3.02 -3.29 6.27
C LEU A 44 -2.46 -3.91 4.98
N ARG A 45 -2.85 -5.15 4.65
CA ARG A 45 -2.43 -5.81 3.41
C ARG A 45 -3.04 -5.14 2.17
N GLN A 46 -4.25 -4.61 2.26
CA GLN A 46 -4.93 -3.93 1.16
C GLN A 46 -4.30 -2.54 0.89
N ASP A 47 -3.90 -1.83 1.95
CA ASP A 47 -3.26 -0.51 1.85
C ASP A 47 -1.90 -0.54 1.15
N HIS A 48 -1.19 -1.68 1.19
CA HIS A 48 0.13 -1.84 0.56
C HIS A 48 0.10 -2.64 -0.75
N THR A 49 -1.02 -2.59 -1.47
CA THR A 49 -1.09 -3.26 -2.78
C THR A 49 -0.24 -2.52 -3.81
N VAL A 50 0.90 -3.16 -4.16
CA VAL A 50 1.82 -2.72 -5.23
C VAL A 50 1.11 -2.52 -6.58
N VAL A 51 -0.02 -3.19 -6.76
CA VAL A 51 -0.80 -3.23 -7.99
C VAL A 51 -2.11 -2.48 -7.80
N THR A 52 -2.15 -1.23 -8.25
CA THR A 52 -3.38 -0.44 -8.35
C THR A 52 -3.90 -0.47 -9.80
N PRO A 53 -5.19 -0.15 -10.05
CA PRO A 53 -5.73 -0.09 -11.41
C PRO A 53 -4.90 0.80 -12.35
N THR A 54 -4.50 1.98 -11.90
CA THR A 54 -3.68 2.91 -12.68
C THR A 54 -2.28 2.37 -12.97
N VAL A 55 -1.65 1.66 -12.02
CA VAL A 55 -0.37 0.95 -12.27
C VAL A 55 -0.54 -0.14 -13.34
N ASN A 56 -1.66 -0.86 -13.34
CA ASN A 56 -1.94 -1.89 -14.35
C ASN A 56 -2.15 -1.28 -15.74
N GLU A 57 -2.83 -0.15 -15.84
CA GLU A 57 -3.03 0.56 -17.11
C GLU A 57 -1.69 1.03 -17.69
N LEU A 58 -0.82 1.65 -16.88
CA LEU A 58 0.53 2.04 -17.31
C LEU A 58 1.36 0.83 -17.76
N ARG A 59 1.34 -0.26 -17.00
CA ARG A 59 2.03 -1.51 -17.38
C ARG A 59 1.46 -2.13 -18.65
N THR A 60 0.17 -1.93 -18.93
CA THR A 60 -0.46 -2.39 -20.16
C THR A 60 0.10 -1.62 -21.36
N GLN A 61 0.24 -0.28 -21.25
CA GLN A 61 0.88 0.52 -22.30
C GLN A 61 2.35 0.14 -22.51
N GLN A 62 3.11 -0.03 -21.42
CA GLN A 62 4.49 -0.52 -21.49
C GLN A 62 4.57 -1.88 -22.19
N ARG A 63 3.67 -2.82 -21.88
CA ARG A 63 3.64 -4.15 -22.48
C ARG A 63 3.28 -4.10 -23.96
N ASN A 64 2.34 -3.25 -24.34
CA ASN A 64 1.96 -3.06 -25.74
C ASN A 64 3.13 -2.52 -26.55
N PHE A 65 3.84 -1.52 -26.02
CA PHE A 65 5.05 -0.98 -26.63
C PHE A 65 6.16 -2.03 -26.73
N PHE A 66 6.40 -2.76 -25.64
CA PHE A 66 7.44 -3.79 -25.57
C PHE A 66 7.22 -4.90 -26.59
N ARG A 67 5.97 -5.32 -26.83
CA ARG A 67 5.66 -6.34 -27.83
C ARG A 67 6.06 -5.93 -29.25
N LEU A 68 6.01 -4.63 -29.55
CA LEU A 68 6.31 -4.10 -30.88
C LEU A 68 7.80 -3.78 -31.03
N ASN A 69 8.39 -3.14 -30.01
CA ASN A 69 9.74 -2.57 -30.10
C ASN A 69 10.80 -3.41 -29.37
N GLN A 70 10.41 -4.48 -28.67
CA GLN A 70 11.28 -5.35 -27.86
C GLN A 70 12.07 -4.62 -26.77
N ARG A 71 11.62 -3.41 -26.38
CA ARG A 71 12.20 -2.59 -25.31
C ARG A 71 11.11 -1.87 -24.51
N PHE A 72 11.43 -1.46 -23.29
CA PHE A 72 10.53 -0.59 -22.53
C PHE A 72 10.49 0.80 -23.17
N PRO A 73 9.31 1.47 -23.17
CA PRO A 73 9.21 2.82 -23.68
C PRO A 73 9.99 3.78 -22.78
N GLN A 74 10.62 4.78 -23.39
CA GLN A 74 11.27 5.84 -22.62
C GLN A 74 10.27 6.78 -21.96
N CYS A 75 9.18 7.13 -22.65
CA CYS A 75 8.21 8.11 -22.18
C CYS A 75 6.76 7.62 -22.32
N ILE A 76 5.91 8.04 -21.39
CA ILE A 76 4.45 7.86 -21.44
C ILE A 76 3.80 9.17 -20.97
N ASP A 77 2.96 9.75 -21.80
CA ASP A 77 2.21 10.95 -21.43
C ASP A 77 1.02 10.59 -20.54
N VAL A 78 0.75 11.40 -19.53
CA VAL A 78 -0.39 11.21 -18.62
C VAL A 78 -1.06 12.52 -18.25
N GLY A 79 -2.35 12.41 -17.94
CA GLY A 79 -3.12 13.47 -17.30
C GLY A 79 -2.82 13.64 -15.81
N ILE A 80 -3.35 14.72 -15.23
CA ILE A 80 -3.01 15.17 -13.87
C ILE A 80 -3.40 14.18 -12.76
N ARG A 81 -4.57 13.51 -12.84
CA ARG A 81 -4.96 12.56 -11.79
C ARG A 81 -4.14 11.29 -11.82
N VAL A 82 -3.74 10.83 -13.02
CA VAL A 82 -2.83 9.69 -13.15
C VAL A 82 -1.48 10.03 -12.55
N TRP A 83 -0.98 11.23 -12.82
CA TRP A 83 0.25 11.74 -12.24
C TRP A 83 0.23 11.76 -10.71
N GLU A 84 -0.81 12.36 -10.10
CA GLU A 84 -0.98 12.41 -8.65
C GLU A 84 -1.03 11.01 -8.05
N ARG A 85 -1.78 10.08 -8.66
CA ARG A 85 -1.84 8.69 -8.20
C ARG A 85 -0.49 7.98 -8.27
N MET A 86 0.35 8.30 -9.26
CA MET A 86 1.70 7.74 -9.35
C MET A 86 2.64 8.36 -8.32
N GLN A 87 2.48 9.64 -8.01
CA GLN A 87 3.18 10.27 -6.90
C GLN A 87 2.84 9.57 -5.57
N ASP A 88 1.54 9.40 -5.30
CA ASP A 88 1.06 8.73 -4.09
C ASP A 88 1.54 7.27 -4.04
N TRP A 89 1.55 6.57 -5.18
CA TRP A 89 2.07 5.22 -5.26
C TRP A 89 3.56 5.15 -4.89
N HIS A 90 4.39 6.09 -5.35
CA HIS A 90 5.81 6.12 -4.95
C HIS A 90 5.98 6.33 -3.45
N ILE A 91 5.20 7.25 -2.86
CA ILE A 91 5.20 7.54 -1.43
C ILE A 91 4.76 6.32 -0.62
N ALA A 92 3.63 5.71 -1.00
CA ALA A 92 3.06 4.55 -0.33
C ALA A 92 3.99 3.32 -0.36
N HIS A 93 4.82 3.19 -1.39
CA HIS A 93 5.74 2.07 -1.58
C HIS A 93 7.21 2.42 -1.27
N LEU A 94 7.46 3.59 -0.69
CA LEU A 94 8.80 4.08 -0.32
C LEU A 94 9.81 3.97 -1.47
N ARG A 95 9.33 4.20 -2.71
CA ARG A 95 10.17 4.22 -3.90
C ARG A 95 10.79 5.60 -4.06
N PRO A 96 12.05 5.68 -4.53
CA PRO A 96 12.65 6.97 -4.88
C PRO A 96 11.75 7.72 -5.87
N LEU A 97 11.35 8.93 -5.49
CA LEU A 97 10.53 9.81 -6.30
C LEU A 97 11.43 10.90 -6.89
N THR A 98 11.75 10.76 -8.17
CA THR A 98 12.52 11.76 -8.92
C THR A 98 11.55 12.56 -9.78
N ILE A 99 11.29 13.81 -9.40
CA ILE A 99 10.48 14.74 -10.20
C ILE A 99 11.42 15.77 -10.82
N GLN A 100 11.35 15.91 -12.14
CA GLN A 100 12.15 16.87 -12.90
C GLN A 100 11.27 17.70 -13.81
N ARG A 101 11.79 18.84 -14.25
CA ARG A 101 11.17 19.67 -15.28
C ARG A 101 12.02 19.61 -16.54
N THR A 102 11.41 19.22 -17.64
CA THR A 102 12.05 19.15 -18.97
C THR A 102 12.32 20.57 -19.51
N SER A 103 13.24 20.68 -20.48
CA SER A 103 13.46 21.92 -21.27
C SER A 103 12.18 22.53 -21.82
N ASP A 104 11.25 21.67 -22.23
CA ASP A 104 9.97 22.00 -22.84
C ASP A 104 8.91 22.39 -21.79
N GLY A 105 9.30 22.51 -20.51
CA GLY A 105 8.44 22.97 -19.43
C GLY A 105 7.55 21.90 -18.79
N HIS A 106 7.48 20.70 -19.35
CA HIS A 106 6.71 19.57 -18.82
C HIS A 106 7.34 18.95 -17.57
N TRP A 107 6.50 18.49 -16.65
CA TRP A 107 6.94 17.74 -15.47
C TRP A 107 7.11 16.26 -15.81
N GLN A 108 8.17 15.65 -15.31
CA GLN A 108 8.49 14.24 -15.56
C GLN A 108 8.85 13.49 -14.28
N MET A 109 8.43 12.24 -14.19
CA MET A 109 8.62 11.35 -13.05
C MET A 109 9.09 9.98 -13.53
N ASP A 110 10.14 9.46 -12.89
CA ASP A 110 10.58 8.09 -13.17
C ASP A 110 9.54 7.08 -12.66
N PHE A 111 9.19 6.10 -13.50
CA PHE A 111 8.34 4.99 -13.13
C PHE A 111 8.88 3.68 -13.71
N ILE A 112 9.53 2.90 -12.84
CA ILE A 112 10.17 1.64 -13.19
C ILE A 112 11.27 1.84 -14.24
N MET A 113 11.00 1.60 -15.52
CA MET A 113 11.94 1.70 -16.65
C MET A 113 11.47 2.69 -17.71
N SER A 114 10.45 3.50 -17.37
CA SER A 114 9.86 4.51 -18.22
C SER A 114 9.74 5.81 -17.45
N VAL A 115 9.73 6.93 -18.16
CA VAL A 115 9.45 8.24 -17.61
C VAL A 115 8.00 8.58 -17.90
N ILE A 116 7.26 8.96 -16.87
CA ILE A 116 5.92 9.50 -17.01
C ILE A 116 6.05 11.00 -17.22
N VAL A 117 5.35 11.54 -18.21
CA VAL A 117 5.37 12.97 -18.55
C VAL A 117 3.97 13.56 -18.34
N LEU A 118 3.87 14.56 -17.47
CA LEU A 118 2.62 15.27 -17.24
C LEU A 118 2.32 16.19 -18.42
N LYS A 119 1.22 15.92 -19.12
CA LYS A 119 0.64 16.83 -20.11
C LYS A 119 -0.68 17.38 -19.58
N TYR A 120 -0.67 18.65 -19.20
CA TYR A 120 -1.87 19.33 -18.68
C TYR A 120 -3.00 19.45 -19.72
N GLU A 121 -2.67 19.28 -20.99
CA GLU A 121 -3.63 19.30 -22.11
C GLU A 121 -4.40 17.98 -22.24
N LEU A 122 -3.89 16.89 -21.65
CA LEU A 122 -4.60 15.62 -21.62
C LEU A 122 -5.73 15.65 -20.58
N PRO A 123 -6.87 15.00 -20.85
CA PRO A 123 -7.91 14.75 -19.88
C PRO A 123 -7.35 14.14 -18.58
N GLU A 124 -8.00 14.45 -17.46
CA GLU A 124 -7.45 14.21 -16.12
C GLU A 124 -6.98 12.77 -15.86
N ASN A 125 -7.75 11.77 -16.33
CA ASN A 125 -7.47 10.35 -16.13
C ASN A 125 -6.89 9.66 -17.38
N GLU A 126 -6.45 10.43 -18.38
CA GLU A 126 -5.95 9.86 -19.62
C GLU A 126 -4.50 9.37 -19.47
N ILE A 127 -4.25 8.20 -20.05
CA ILE A 127 -2.91 7.65 -20.24
C ILE A 127 -2.68 7.61 -21.74
N GLY A 128 -1.76 8.44 -22.21
CA GLY A 128 -1.39 8.55 -23.61
C GLY A 128 -0.62 7.34 -24.11
N GLN A 129 -0.31 7.38 -25.41
CA GLN A 129 0.51 6.35 -26.03
C GLN A 129 1.94 6.40 -25.50
N ALA A 130 2.56 5.24 -25.32
CA ALA A 130 3.97 5.13 -24.99
C ALA A 130 4.85 5.40 -26.23
N TYR A 131 5.94 6.14 -26.06
CA TYR A 131 6.85 6.52 -27.15
C TYR A 131 8.30 6.62 -26.67
N ASP A 132 9.21 6.73 -27.63
CA ASP A 132 10.62 7.01 -27.39
C ASP A 132 10.95 8.44 -27.81
N ARG A 133 11.91 9.06 -27.11
CA ARG A 133 12.33 10.44 -27.30
C ARG A 133 13.67 10.53 -28.04
#